data_AF-A0A3S4M867-F1
#
_entry.id   AF-A0A3S4M867-F1
#
_cell.length_a   1.000
_cell.length_b   1.000
_cell.length_c   1.000
_cell.angle_alpha   90.00
_cell.angle_beta   90.00
_cell.angle_gamma   90.00
#
_symmetry.space_group_name_H-M   'P 1'
#
loop_
_entity.id
_entity.type
_entity.pdbx_description
1 polymer ?
#
loop_
_entity_poly.entity_id
_entity_poly.type
_entity_poly.pdbx_seq_one_letter_code
_entity_poly.pdbx_strand_id
1 'polypeptide(L)'
;MGQKIITFFVLFFTAISYGQTTRFVYETLVNPDSINLVSMKSERTFLDIKEGHSLFISENKLKRDSLFTSVRSEAKETKKEEKDFSKMEGRKHFEPTFFEYFITKAIPEQKVYYYEKAAGKQIYYQEDRPVKWEVTNVIEKQNGYSAQKAVTEFGGRTWTAWFTKEIPFSDGPYKFSGLPGLIVKLEDDKGDYKFDLVKKINIKNAFEEQIQPDAKQSTRINFHGDKAALELEFGKSRKAMAGNMNFGGGKHGGMGGMSGGGMRGGGHGGGGMHRGMGGENQGIPVSTDSSGEVPSLTHTAQNPIELK
;
A
#
# COMPACT_ATOMS: atom_id res chain seq x y z
N MET A 1 3.33 58.60 -10.46
CA MET A 1 2.71 57.35 -10.97
C MET A 1 3.61 56.12 -10.86
N GLY A 2 4.94 56.22 -10.93
CA GLY A 2 5.86 55.06 -10.91
C GLY A 2 5.84 54.21 -9.63
N GLN A 3 5.63 54.80 -8.45
CA GLN A 3 5.65 54.08 -7.19
C GLN A 3 4.50 53.06 -7.04
N LYS A 4 3.30 53.39 -7.56
CA LYS A 4 2.13 52.50 -7.54
C LYS A 4 2.25 51.32 -8.51
N ILE A 5 3.00 51.49 -9.61
CA ILE A 5 3.25 50.44 -10.61
C ILE A 5 4.26 49.43 -10.07
N ILE A 6 5.28 49.88 -9.33
CA ILE A 6 6.26 48.99 -8.68
C ILE A 6 5.59 48.15 -7.59
N THR A 7 4.72 48.75 -6.76
CA THR A 7 3.98 48.00 -5.74
C THR A 7 3.06 46.95 -6.36
N PHE A 8 2.43 47.25 -7.50
CA PHE A 8 1.59 46.30 -8.23
C PHE A 8 2.39 45.14 -8.81
N PHE A 9 3.59 45.40 -9.37
CA PHE A 9 4.47 44.33 -9.88
C PHE A 9 5.05 43.45 -8.76
N VAL A 10 5.35 44.01 -7.58
CA VAL A 10 5.81 43.23 -6.41
C VAL A 10 4.69 42.34 -5.87
N LEU A 11 3.45 42.83 -5.80
CA LEU A 11 2.29 42.03 -5.41
C LEU A 11 1.97 40.91 -6.43
N PHE A 12 2.14 41.18 -7.73
CA PHE A 12 1.87 40.18 -8.77
C PHE A 12 2.93 39.06 -8.81
N PHE A 13 4.19 39.35 -8.51
CA PHE A 13 5.25 38.34 -8.43
C PHE A 13 5.09 37.40 -7.23
N THR A 14 4.55 37.88 -6.10
CA THR A 14 4.28 37.01 -4.95
C THR A 14 3.17 36.01 -5.21
N ALA A 15 2.21 36.29 -6.11
CA ALA A 15 1.06 35.41 -6.35
C ALA A 15 1.39 34.15 -7.18
N ILE A 16 2.49 34.13 -7.93
CA ILE A 16 2.80 33.04 -8.88
C ILE A 16 3.57 31.88 -8.22
N SER A 17 4.09 32.05 -7.00
CA SER A 17 4.91 31.03 -6.32
C SER A 17 4.14 30.02 -5.47
N TYR A 18 2.82 30.20 -5.27
CA TYR A 18 1.99 29.42 -4.33
C TYR A 18 1.52 28.05 -4.87
N GLY A 19 2.23 27.45 -5.83
CA GLY A 19 1.78 26.19 -6.45
C GLY A 19 2.86 25.16 -6.74
N GLN A 20 4.14 25.49 -6.56
CA GLN A 20 5.22 24.59 -6.94
C GLN A 20 5.49 23.56 -5.85
N THR A 21 5.44 22.28 -6.20
CA THR A 21 5.83 21.20 -5.30
C THR A 21 7.27 20.80 -5.58
N THR A 22 8.06 20.64 -4.53
CA THR A 22 9.42 20.08 -4.62
C THR A 22 9.36 18.61 -4.24
N ARG A 23 9.76 17.72 -5.17
CA ARG A 23 9.86 16.28 -4.93
C ARG A 23 11.30 15.88 -4.69
N PHE A 24 11.53 15.20 -3.57
CA PHE A 24 12.77 14.52 -3.25
C PHE A 24 12.56 13.03 -3.48
N VAL A 25 13.43 12.43 -4.29
CA VAL A 25 13.37 11.00 -4.62
C VAL A 25 14.44 10.26 -3.82
N TYR A 26 14.02 9.28 -3.05
CA TYR A 26 14.89 8.41 -2.28
C TYR A 26 14.94 7.02 -2.91
N GLU A 27 16.13 6.44 -2.95
CA GLU A 27 16.29 4.99 -3.09
C GLU A 27 16.12 4.41 -1.69
N THR A 28 15.16 3.49 -1.53
CA THR A 28 14.81 2.89 -0.25
C THR A 28 15.13 1.41 -0.26
N LEU A 29 16.04 0.99 0.62
CA LEU A 29 16.38 -0.41 0.82
C LEU A 29 15.64 -0.93 2.05
N VAL A 30 15.02 -2.09 1.90
CA VAL A 30 14.27 -2.78 2.95
C VAL A 30 14.75 -4.22 3.06
N ASN A 31 15.08 -4.65 4.28
CA ASN A 31 15.26 -6.07 4.59
C ASN A 31 13.88 -6.71 4.78
N PRO A 32 13.45 -7.64 3.88
CA PRO A 32 12.15 -8.29 4.02
C PRO A 32 12.06 -9.22 5.24
N ASP A 33 13.19 -9.61 5.83
CA ASP A 33 13.26 -10.48 7.00
C ASP A 33 14.30 -9.96 7.99
N SER A 34 13.87 -9.23 9.02
CA SER A 34 14.76 -8.67 10.05
C SER A 34 15.50 -9.72 10.89
N ILE A 35 15.19 -11.02 10.74
CA ILE A 35 15.83 -12.12 11.49
C ILE A 35 16.89 -12.82 10.63
N ASN A 36 16.75 -12.80 9.30
CA ASN A 36 17.68 -13.44 8.37
C ASN A 36 18.43 -12.42 7.51
N LEU A 37 19.69 -12.70 7.21
CA LEU A 37 20.48 -11.93 6.24
C LEU A 37 19.99 -12.25 4.81
N VAL A 38 18.87 -11.64 4.42
CA VAL A 38 18.30 -11.74 3.08
C VAL A 38 18.80 -10.56 2.24
N SER A 39 18.86 -10.73 0.91
CA SER A 39 19.13 -9.62 -0.01
C SER A 39 18.11 -8.49 0.21
N MET A 40 18.61 -7.30 0.53
CA MET A 40 17.81 -6.08 0.61
C MET A 40 17.02 -5.89 -0.69
N LYS A 41 15.73 -5.57 -0.56
CA LYS A 41 14.90 -5.20 -1.69
C LYS A 41 14.90 -3.68 -1.81
N SER A 42 14.99 -3.19 -3.04
CA SER A 42 14.97 -1.75 -3.31
C SER A 42 13.63 -1.31 -3.89
N GLU A 43 13.14 -0.16 -3.44
CA GLU A 43 12.11 0.58 -4.13
C GLU A 43 12.35 2.09 -4.03
N ARG A 44 11.72 2.85 -4.92
CA ARG A 44 11.78 4.32 -4.85
C ARG A 44 10.63 4.87 -4.02
N THR A 45 10.97 5.82 -3.16
CA THR A 45 9.99 6.59 -2.40
C THR A 45 10.15 8.07 -2.71
N PHE A 46 9.03 8.79 -2.64
CA PHE A 46 8.97 10.22 -2.88
C PHE A 46 8.61 10.95 -1.60
N LEU A 47 9.27 12.07 -1.36
CA LEU A 47 8.89 13.08 -0.39
C LEU A 47 8.56 14.36 -1.15
N ASP A 48 7.28 14.67 -1.25
CA ASP A 48 6.77 15.88 -1.89
C ASP A 48 6.54 16.94 -0.84
N ILE A 49 7.12 18.13 -1.02
CA ILE A 49 6.97 19.26 -0.10
C ILE A 49 6.27 20.41 -0.83
N LYS A 50 5.18 20.89 -0.24
CA LYS A 50 4.37 22.03 -0.73
C LYS A 50 3.77 22.77 0.47
N GLU A 51 3.97 24.10 0.51
CA GLU A 51 3.29 25.01 1.46
C GLU A 51 3.34 24.57 2.94
N GLY A 52 4.50 24.13 3.43
CA GLY A 52 4.64 23.70 4.83
C GLY A 52 4.08 22.30 5.13
N HIS A 53 3.56 21.61 4.11
CA HIS A 53 3.14 20.23 4.19
C HIS A 53 4.08 19.33 3.39
N SER A 54 4.12 18.05 3.77
CA SER A 54 4.76 17.05 2.94
C SER A 54 4.01 15.72 2.88
N LEU A 55 4.25 14.98 1.80
CA LEU A 55 3.71 13.67 1.49
C LEU A 55 4.87 12.70 1.22
N PHE A 56 4.96 11.65 2.02
CA PHE A 56 5.83 10.50 1.78
C PHE A 56 5.03 9.32 1.23
N ILE A 57 5.44 8.77 0.08
CA ILE A 57 4.75 7.68 -0.61
C ILE A 57 5.70 6.85 -1.49
N SER A 58 5.45 5.54 -1.64
CA SER A 58 6.15 4.73 -2.64
C SER A 58 5.76 5.12 -4.06
N GLU A 59 6.75 5.12 -4.98
CA GLU A 59 6.52 5.28 -6.41
C GLU A 59 5.56 4.21 -6.97
N ASN A 60 5.68 2.97 -6.49
CA ASN A 60 4.87 1.85 -6.96
C ASN A 60 3.42 1.98 -6.46
N LYS A 61 3.22 2.38 -5.19
CA LYS A 61 1.90 2.73 -4.66
C LYS A 61 1.28 3.89 -5.46
N LEU A 62 2.05 4.95 -5.71
CA LEU A 62 1.58 6.12 -6.46
C LEU A 62 1.07 5.74 -7.85
N LYS A 63 1.88 4.99 -8.62
CA LYS A 63 1.52 4.53 -9.97
C LYS A 63 0.25 3.70 -9.97
N ARG A 64 0.13 2.79 -9.00
CA ARG A 64 -1.04 1.93 -8.84
C ARG A 64 -2.29 2.76 -8.54
N ASP A 65 -2.24 3.62 -7.52
CA ASP A 65 -3.40 4.40 -7.08
C ASP A 65 -3.84 5.43 -8.15
N SER A 66 -2.89 6.04 -8.86
CA SER A 66 -3.18 6.92 -9.99
C SER A 66 -3.91 6.18 -11.12
N LEU A 67 -3.47 4.97 -11.48
CA LEU A 67 -4.11 4.19 -12.54
C LEU A 67 -5.49 3.67 -12.14
N PHE A 68 -5.66 3.24 -10.88
CA PHE A 68 -6.99 2.86 -10.39
C PHE A 68 -7.97 4.04 -10.37
N THR A 69 -7.48 5.24 -10.10
CA THR A 69 -8.32 6.44 -10.10
C THR A 69 -8.82 6.76 -11.51
N SER A 70 -7.95 6.74 -12.52
CA SER A 70 -8.34 7.02 -13.92
C SER A 70 -9.31 5.98 -14.47
N VAL A 71 -9.08 4.69 -14.20
CA VAL A 71 -10.00 3.61 -14.63
C VAL A 71 -11.37 3.74 -13.95
N ARG A 72 -11.41 4.12 -12.67
CA ARG A 72 -12.68 4.31 -11.95
C ARG A 72 -13.45 5.55 -12.41
N SER A 73 -12.77 6.62 -12.81
CA SER A 73 -13.44 7.79 -13.41
C SER A 73 -14.03 7.46 -14.78
N GLU A 74 -13.28 6.75 -15.62
CA GLU A 74 -13.75 6.34 -16.96
C GLU A 74 -14.98 5.42 -16.89
N ALA A 75 -14.98 4.47 -15.94
CA ALA A 75 -16.12 3.56 -15.69
C ALA A 75 -17.35 4.28 -15.09
N LYS A 76 -17.16 5.41 -14.39
CA LYS A 76 -18.29 6.21 -13.87
C LYS A 76 -18.91 7.10 -14.94
N GLU A 77 -18.13 7.57 -15.91
CA GLU A 77 -18.60 8.41 -17.01
C GLU A 77 -19.32 7.60 -18.09
N THR A 78 -18.88 6.37 -18.33
CA THR A 78 -19.60 5.42 -19.19
C THR A 78 -20.61 4.64 -18.34
N LYS A 79 -21.89 5.06 -18.31
CA LYS A 79 -23.01 4.27 -17.76
C LYS A 79 -23.29 3.00 -18.57
N LYS A 80 -22.29 2.15 -18.79
CA LYS A 80 -22.42 0.85 -19.46
C LYS A 80 -21.65 -0.20 -18.69
N GLU A 81 -22.44 -1.02 -17.99
CA GLU A 81 -22.16 -2.36 -17.50
C GLU A 81 -20.94 -2.50 -16.59
N GLU A 82 -21.20 -3.04 -15.39
CA GLU A 82 -20.19 -3.74 -14.58
C GLU A 82 -19.64 -4.93 -15.39
N LYS A 83 -18.84 -4.65 -16.42
CA LYS A 83 -17.99 -5.64 -17.05
C LYS A 83 -16.88 -5.91 -16.06
N ASP A 84 -17.15 -6.91 -15.22
CA ASP A 84 -16.19 -7.87 -14.69
C ASP A 84 -14.74 -7.35 -14.74
N PHE A 85 -14.36 -6.59 -13.70
CA PHE A 85 -13.01 -6.05 -13.49
C PHE A 85 -11.90 -7.13 -13.50
N SER A 86 -12.28 -8.42 -13.59
CA SER A 86 -11.42 -9.57 -13.77
C SER A 86 -10.87 -9.71 -15.21
N LYS A 87 -11.45 -9.03 -16.21
CA LYS A 87 -11.07 -9.12 -17.64
C LYS A 87 -10.39 -7.86 -18.20
N MET A 88 -9.70 -7.08 -17.36
CA MET A 88 -8.74 -6.11 -17.87
C MET A 88 -7.50 -6.87 -18.35
N GLU A 89 -7.52 -7.26 -19.62
CA GLU A 89 -6.37 -7.82 -20.35
C GLU A 89 -5.19 -6.85 -20.21
N GLY A 90 -4.17 -7.29 -19.46
CA GLY A 90 -3.05 -6.46 -19.05
C GLY A 90 -3.06 -6.19 -17.56
N ARG A 91 -2.87 -7.24 -16.75
CA ARG A 91 -2.18 -7.06 -15.47
C ARG A 91 -0.83 -6.42 -15.82
N LYS A 92 -0.75 -5.09 -15.87
CA LYS A 92 0.54 -4.43 -15.62
C LYS A 92 0.97 -5.02 -14.30
N HIS A 93 2.01 -5.85 -14.32
CA HIS A 93 2.59 -6.40 -13.11
C HIS A 93 3.03 -5.18 -12.30
N PHE A 94 2.18 -4.75 -11.37
CA PHE A 94 2.54 -3.73 -10.42
C PHE A 94 3.57 -4.39 -9.53
N GLU A 95 4.77 -3.82 -9.52
CA GLU A 95 5.78 -4.24 -8.58
C GLU A 95 5.21 -4.09 -7.16
N PRO A 96 5.35 -5.11 -6.31
CA PRO A 96 4.94 -5.00 -4.92
C PRO A 96 5.69 -3.85 -4.24
N THR A 97 5.07 -3.26 -3.22
CA THR A 97 5.66 -2.18 -2.42
C THR A 97 5.66 -2.58 -0.95
N PHE A 98 6.70 -2.19 -0.22
CA PHE A 98 6.77 -2.31 1.24
C PHE A 98 5.95 -1.23 1.93
N PHE A 99 5.65 -0.15 1.22
CA PHE A 99 4.90 1.00 1.70
C PHE A 99 3.51 1.05 1.07
N GLU A 100 2.62 0.16 1.51
CA GLU A 100 1.19 0.16 1.14
C GLU A 100 0.40 1.35 1.73
N TYR A 101 1.06 2.15 2.56
CA TYR A 101 0.58 3.36 3.20
C TYR A 101 1.21 4.63 2.59
N PHE A 102 0.70 5.78 3.01
CA PHE A 102 1.37 7.06 2.80
C PHE A 102 1.36 7.86 4.10
N ILE A 103 2.28 8.81 4.22
CA ILE A 103 2.43 9.66 5.41
C ILE A 103 2.30 11.10 4.97
N THR A 104 1.51 11.88 5.70
CA THR A 104 1.51 13.34 5.55
C THR A 104 2.06 14.01 6.80
N LYS A 105 2.72 15.14 6.60
CA LYS A 105 3.30 15.93 7.70
C LYS A 105 2.88 17.37 7.56
N ALA A 106 2.48 17.96 8.68
CA ALA A 106 2.30 19.39 8.83
C ALA A 106 3.54 19.91 9.56
N ILE A 107 4.49 20.47 8.81
CA ILE A 107 5.84 20.75 9.29
C ILE A 107 5.86 21.86 10.36
N PRO A 108 5.11 22.98 10.22
CA PRO A 108 5.05 24.02 11.25
C PRO A 108 4.50 23.51 12.58
N GLU A 109 3.50 22.64 12.55
CA GLU A 109 2.84 22.08 13.73
C GLU A 109 3.53 20.80 14.25
N GLN A 110 4.54 20.30 13.52
CA GLN A 110 5.21 19.02 13.78
C GLN A 110 4.23 17.84 13.93
N LYS A 111 3.14 17.84 13.15
CA LYS A 111 2.16 16.76 13.15
C LYS A 111 2.45 15.78 12.04
N VAL A 112 2.39 14.49 12.35
CA VAL A 112 2.60 13.40 11.40
C VAL A 112 1.35 12.52 11.39
N TYR A 113 0.85 12.21 10.20
CA TYR A 113 -0.33 11.38 9.98
C TYR A 113 0.03 10.19 9.10
N TYR A 114 -0.39 9.01 9.51
CA TYR A 114 -0.23 7.77 8.75
C TYR A 114 -1.57 7.36 8.17
N TYR A 115 -1.61 7.05 6.87
CA TYR A 115 -2.82 6.67 6.15
C TYR A 115 -2.63 5.35 5.41
N GLU A 116 -3.66 4.51 5.45
CA GLU A 116 -3.71 3.27 4.70
C GLU A 116 -5.12 3.00 4.17
N LYS A 117 -5.22 2.15 3.14
CA LYS A 117 -6.50 1.67 2.61
C LYS A 117 -6.78 0.27 3.13
N ALA A 118 -7.95 0.10 3.73
CA ALA A 118 -8.47 -1.17 4.23
C ALA A 118 -9.86 -1.39 3.66
N ALA A 119 -10.05 -2.47 2.90
CA ALA A 119 -11.34 -2.81 2.30
C ALA A 119 -12.01 -1.66 1.50
N GLY A 120 -11.21 -0.89 0.76
CA GLY A 120 -11.69 0.23 -0.06
C GLY A 120 -12.02 1.51 0.72
N LYS A 121 -11.89 1.50 2.06
CA LYS A 121 -11.97 2.69 2.91
C LYS A 121 -10.58 3.12 3.37
N GLN A 122 -10.41 4.41 3.60
CA GLN A 122 -9.19 4.95 4.18
C GLN A 122 -9.28 4.90 5.70
N ILE A 123 -8.20 4.50 6.36
CA ILE A 123 -8.05 4.53 7.81
C ILE A 123 -6.74 5.26 8.14
N TYR A 124 -6.73 6.05 9.22
CA TYR A 124 -5.56 6.86 9.57
C TYR A 124 -5.43 7.10 11.07
N TYR A 125 -4.24 7.49 11.50
CA TYR A 125 -3.97 7.99 12.85
C TYR A 125 -2.95 9.13 12.80
N GLN A 126 -2.99 9.98 13.84
CA GLN A 126 -1.91 10.92 14.12
C GLN A 126 -0.85 10.21 14.97
N GLU A 127 0.42 10.31 14.57
CA GLU A 127 1.55 9.83 15.37
C GLU A 127 1.62 10.62 16.68
N ASP A 128 1.65 9.90 17.79
CA ASP A 128 1.65 10.44 19.15
C ASP A 128 3.07 10.49 19.76
N ARG A 129 4.05 9.81 19.15
CA ARG A 129 5.44 9.82 19.62
C ARG A 129 6.25 10.93 18.93
N PRO A 130 6.79 11.90 19.69
CA PRO A 130 7.69 12.90 19.12
C PRO A 130 9.05 12.27 18.78
N VAL A 131 9.66 12.73 17.69
CA VAL A 131 11.04 12.38 17.34
C VAL A 131 11.99 13.36 18.07
N LYS A 132 12.91 12.83 18.89
CA LYS A 132 13.86 13.62 19.66
C LYS A 132 15.28 13.39 19.14
N TRP A 133 15.76 14.33 18.34
CA TRP A 133 17.08 14.24 17.73
C TRP A 133 18.20 14.64 18.68
N GLU A 134 19.23 13.79 18.75
CA GLU A 134 20.55 14.10 19.27
C GLU A 134 21.46 14.51 18.12
N VAL A 135 21.63 15.82 17.92
CA VAL A 135 22.48 16.36 16.86
C VAL A 135 23.94 16.29 17.32
N THR A 136 24.80 15.72 16.48
CA THR A 136 26.24 15.58 16.76
C THR A 136 27.05 16.62 15.98
N ASN A 137 28.31 16.81 16.32
CA ASN A 137 29.22 17.70 15.57
C ASN A 137 29.86 17.05 14.34
N VAL A 138 29.50 15.80 14.03
CA VAL A 138 30.06 15.07 12.89
C VAL A 138 29.42 15.58 11.60
N ILE A 139 30.27 16.00 10.66
CA ILE A 139 29.87 16.47 9.33
C ILE A 139 30.62 15.64 8.30
N GLU A 140 29.89 15.08 7.34
CA GLU A 140 30.43 14.28 6.25
C GLU A 140 29.72 14.59 4.94
N LYS A 141 30.36 14.21 3.83
CA LYS A 141 29.74 14.33 2.52
C LYS A 141 28.81 13.15 2.27
N GLN A 142 27.51 13.40 2.24
CA GLN A 142 26.47 12.39 2.00
C GLN A 142 25.61 12.81 0.80
N ASN A 143 25.44 11.91 -0.17
CA ASN A 143 24.63 12.15 -1.38
C ASN A 143 25.00 13.45 -2.14
N GLY A 144 26.27 13.87 -2.05
CA GLY A 144 26.79 15.08 -2.67
C GLY A 144 26.74 16.34 -1.79
N TYR A 145 26.08 16.31 -0.63
CA TYR A 145 25.88 17.44 0.27
C TYR A 145 26.80 17.38 1.50
N SER A 146 27.14 18.54 2.06
CA SER A 146 27.70 18.61 3.41
C SER A 146 26.58 18.34 4.41
N ALA A 147 26.63 17.19 5.10
CA ALA A 147 25.56 16.72 5.96
C ALA A 147 26.05 16.49 7.38
N GLN A 148 25.26 16.93 8.35
CA GLN A 148 25.52 16.77 9.78
C GLN A 148 24.77 15.53 10.30
N LYS A 149 25.42 14.76 11.17
CA LYS A 149 24.84 13.54 11.76
C LYS A 149 23.94 13.88 12.96
N ALA A 150 22.77 13.26 13.00
CA ALA A 150 21.88 13.21 14.15
C ALA A 150 21.43 11.77 14.42
N VAL A 151 21.13 11.47 15.68
CA VAL A 151 20.64 10.15 16.11
C VAL A 151 19.33 10.31 16.86
N THR A 152 18.43 9.34 16.76
CA THR A 152 17.19 9.30 17.57
C THR A 152 16.77 7.86 17.81
N GLU A 153 16.06 7.62 18.90
CA GLU A 153 15.30 6.39 19.10
C GLU A 153 13.85 6.61 18.64
N PHE A 154 13.35 5.74 17.75
CA PHE A 154 11.97 5.81 17.28
C PHE A 154 11.49 4.43 16.83
N GLY A 155 10.28 4.04 17.25
CA GLY A 155 9.68 2.76 16.83
C GLY A 155 10.47 1.53 17.29
N GLY A 156 11.16 1.61 18.43
CA GLY A 156 11.98 0.51 18.96
C GLY A 156 13.31 0.30 18.21
N ARG A 157 13.74 1.27 17.41
CA ARG A 157 15.00 1.25 16.65
C ARG A 157 15.81 2.52 16.89
N THR A 158 17.12 2.41 16.70
CA THR A 158 18.02 3.57 16.70
C THR A 158 18.25 4.01 15.27
N TRP A 159 18.00 5.28 14.97
CA TRP A 159 18.12 5.84 13.63
C TRP A 159 19.29 6.79 13.57
N THR A 160 20.12 6.64 12.53
CA THR A 160 21.12 7.62 12.14
C THR A 160 20.61 8.42 10.94
N ALA A 161 20.48 9.73 11.11
CA ALA A 161 20.13 10.67 10.05
C ALA A 161 21.32 11.55 9.70
N TRP A 162 21.50 11.80 8.41
CA TRP A 162 22.41 12.82 7.89
C TRP A 162 21.58 13.90 7.23
N PHE A 163 21.61 15.11 7.78
CA PHE A 163 20.81 16.24 7.30
C PHE A 163 21.67 17.39 6.79
N THR A 164 21.20 18.14 5.81
CA THR A 164 21.93 19.28 5.24
C THR A 164 21.16 20.59 5.34
N LYS A 165 21.86 21.64 5.79
CA LYS A 165 21.34 23.02 5.82
C LYS A 165 21.27 23.66 4.43
N GLU A 166 21.94 23.07 3.43
CA GLU A 166 21.91 23.53 2.03
C GLU A 166 20.50 23.42 1.43
N ILE A 167 19.68 22.50 1.96
CA ILE A 167 18.28 22.35 1.61
C ILE A 167 17.47 22.67 2.88
N PRO A 168 16.97 23.91 3.06
CA PRO A 168 16.41 24.38 4.32
C PRO A 168 14.96 23.92 4.54
N PHE A 169 14.66 22.65 4.27
CA PHE A 169 13.40 22.01 4.61
C PHE A 169 13.61 21.13 5.85
N SER A 170 12.93 21.43 6.96
CA SER A 170 13.00 20.64 8.20
C SER A 170 12.20 19.34 8.08
N ASP A 171 12.66 18.45 7.20
CA ASP A 171 11.90 17.26 6.79
C ASP A 171 12.80 16.10 6.32
N GLY A 172 12.21 14.93 6.09
CA GLY A 172 12.89 13.72 5.67
C GLY A 172 11.96 12.59 5.21
N PRO A 173 12.50 11.42 4.86
CA PRO A 173 11.68 10.27 4.48
C PRO A 173 10.87 9.73 5.66
N TYR A 174 9.81 8.98 5.36
CA TYR A 174 8.92 8.38 6.36
C TYR A 174 8.34 9.42 7.34
N LYS A 175 8.33 9.11 8.64
CA LYS A 175 7.81 9.96 9.72
C LYS A 175 8.82 10.99 10.24
N PHE A 176 10.06 10.98 9.74
CA PHE A 176 11.15 11.79 10.27
C PHE A 176 11.10 13.23 9.76
N SER A 177 11.20 14.18 10.68
CA SER A 177 11.28 15.62 10.46
C SER A 177 11.89 16.31 11.71
N GLY A 178 12.05 17.63 11.68
CA GLY A 178 12.45 18.42 12.87
C GLY A 178 13.94 18.75 12.99
N LEU A 179 14.77 18.33 12.04
CA LEU A 179 16.18 18.77 11.94
C LEU A 179 16.27 20.09 11.15
N PRO A 180 17.27 20.96 11.41
CA PRO A 180 17.42 22.22 10.70
C PRO A 180 18.00 22.01 9.30
N GLY A 181 17.25 21.35 8.42
CA GLY A 181 17.65 20.96 7.07
C GLY A 181 17.07 19.61 6.65
N LEU A 182 17.16 19.30 5.36
CA LEU A 182 16.59 18.06 4.81
C LEU A 182 17.47 16.86 5.18
N ILE A 183 16.85 15.77 5.63
CA ILE A 183 17.52 14.48 5.83
C ILE A 183 17.85 13.88 4.46
N VAL A 184 19.13 13.87 4.07
CA VAL A 184 19.57 13.32 2.77
C VAL A 184 19.90 11.83 2.83
N LYS A 185 20.18 11.32 4.03
CA LYS A 185 20.38 9.89 4.28
C LYS A 185 19.80 9.53 5.65
N LEU A 186 19.11 8.40 5.72
CA LEU A 186 18.56 7.86 6.95
C LEU A 186 18.73 6.34 6.97
N GLU A 187 19.24 5.79 8.06
CA GLU A 187 19.38 4.34 8.22
C GLU A 187 19.13 3.92 9.67
N ASP A 188 18.63 2.71 9.87
CA ASP A 188 18.50 2.13 11.20
C ASP A 188 19.78 1.38 11.62
N ASP A 189 19.93 1.14 12.91
CA ASP A 189 21.09 0.48 13.50
C ASP A 189 21.25 -0.99 13.07
N LYS A 190 20.16 -1.61 12.63
CA LYS A 190 20.16 -3.00 12.15
C LYS A 190 20.46 -3.13 10.65
N GLY A 191 20.45 -2.02 9.91
CA GLY A 191 20.59 -2.03 8.46
C GLY A 191 19.39 -2.63 7.72
N ASP A 192 18.24 -2.78 8.40
CA ASP A 192 16.99 -3.26 7.81
C ASP A 192 16.34 -2.19 6.93
N TYR A 193 16.61 -0.92 7.20
CA TYR A 193 16.02 0.21 6.49
C TYR A 193 17.08 1.24 6.15
N LYS A 194 17.12 1.62 4.88
CA LYS A 194 17.98 2.70 4.40
C LYS A 194 17.23 3.56 3.40
N PHE A 195 17.34 4.87 3.54
CA PHE A 195 16.82 5.86 2.63
C PHE A 195 17.97 6.76 2.17
N ASP A 196 18.30 6.73 0.90
CA ASP A 196 19.35 7.55 0.30
C ASP A 196 18.73 8.54 -0.70
N LEU A 197 18.95 9.84 -0.52
CA LEU A 197 18.47 10.85 -1.46
C LEU A 197 19.20 10.69 -2.80
N VAL A 198 18.43 10.55 -3.88
CA VAL A 198 18.95 10.39 -5.23
C VAL A 198 18.87 11.70 -6.01
N LYS A 199 17.74 12.39 -5.93
CA LYS A 199 17.52 13.63 -6.69
C LYS A 199 16.44 14.52 -6.11
N LYS A 200 16.55 15.81 -6.42
CA LYS A 200 15.54 16.84 -6.22
C LYS A 200 14.94 17.23 -7.58
N ILE A 201 13.62 17.25 -7.69
CA ILE A 201 12.90 17.71 -8.89
C ILE A 201 11.76 18.65 -8.51
N ASN A 202 11.48 19.63 -9.36
CA ASN A 202 10.33 20.51 -9.19
C ASN A 202 9.18 20.04 -10.08
N ILE A 203 7.99 19.89 -9.50
CA ILE A 203 6.79 19.44 -10.21
C ILE A 203 5.68 20.49 -10.08
N LYS A 204 4.98 20.75 -11.19
CA LYS A 204 3.90 21.75 -11.25
C LYS A 204 2.57 21.20 -10.73
N ASN A 205 2.27 19.94 -11.06
CA ASN A 205 1.05 19.24 -10.65
C ASN A 205 1.47 18.00 -9.87
N ALA A 206 1.80 18.17 -8.59
CA ALA A 206 2.02 17.03 -7.72
C ALA A 206 0.73 16.25 -7.56
N PHE A 207 0.87 14.93 -7.41
CA PHE A 207 -0.24 14.12 -6.98
C PHE A 207 -0.51 14.39 -5.51
N GLU A 208 -1.70 14.89 -5.22
CA GLU A 208 -2.20 15.06 -3.86
C GLU A 208 -3.09 13.85 -3.55
N GLU A 209 -2.67 12.96 -2.65
CA GLU A 209 -3.57 11.93 -2.15
C GLU A 209 -4.74 12.62 -1.44
N GLN A 210 -5.94 12.47 -2.00
CA GLN A 210 -7.14 13.04 -1.41
C GLN A 210 -7.56 12.21 -0.21
N ILE A 211 -7.48 12.82 0.97
CA ILE A 211 -8.03 12.23 2.19
C ILE A 211 -9.54 12.12 1.99
N GLN A 212 -10.04 10.89 1.94
CA GLN A 212 -11.46 10.66 1.73
C GLN A 212 -12.28 11.19 2.93
N PRO A 213 -13.42 11.86 2.71
CA PRO A 213 -14.24 12.38 3.81
C PRO A 213 -14.75 11.31 4.78
N ASP A 214 -14.86 10.06 4.32
CA ASP A 214 -15.26 8.90 5.11
C ASP A 214 -14.08 8.16 5.73
N ALA A 215 -12.88 8.75 5.73
CA ALA A 215 -11.69 8.15 6.32
C ALA A 215 -11.90 7.92 7.83
N LYS A 216 -11.73 6.68 8.28
CA LYS A 216 -11.84 6.30 9.69
C LYS A 216 -10.60 6.77 10.44
N GLN A 217 -10.78 7.67 11.40
CA GLN A 217 -9.73 8.00 12.36
C GLN A 217 -9.61 6.90 13.42
N SER A 218 -8.38 6.50 13.73
CA SER A 218 -8.02 5.55 14.79
C SER A 218 -6.90 6.16 15.67
N THR A 219 -6.45 5.40 16.66
CA THR A 219 -5.23 5.68 17.42
C THR A 219 -4.10 4.80 16.89
N ARG A 220 -2.84 5.21 17.07
CA ARG A 220 -1.69 4.39 16.68
C ARG A 220 -1.76 2.97 17.28
N ILE A 221 -2.15 2.86 18.55
CA ILE A 221 -2.23 1.59 19.29
C ILE A 221 -3.34 0.70 18.73
N ASN A 222 -4.51 1.26 18.41
CA ASN A 222 -5.67 0.47 17.95
C ASN A 222 -5.69 0.26 16.44
N PHE A 223 -4.81 0.93 15.69
CA PHE A 223 -4.86 0.99 14.23
C PHE A 223 -4.99 -0.38 13.56
N HIS A 224 -4.20 -1.37 13.99
CA HIS A 224 -4.25 -2.71 13.41
C HIS A 224 -5.57 -3.44 13.71
N GLY A 225 -6.09 -3.30 14.92
CA GLY A 225 -7.38 -3.88 15.31
C GLY A 225 -8.53 -3.23 14.53
N ASP A 226 -8.51 -1.90 14.41
CA ASP A 226 -9.50 -1.15 13.66
C ASP A 226 -9.45 -1.46 12.16
N LYS A 227 -8.25 -1.63 11.60
CA LYS A 227 -8.03 -2.05 10.22
C LYS A 227 -8.61 -3.45 9.97
N ALA A 228 -8.27 -4.42 10.82
CA ALA A 228 -8.78 -5.79 10.70
C ALA A 228 -10.31 -5.85 10.82
N ALA A 229 -10.90 -5.02 11.69
CA ALA A 229 -12.35 -4.90 11.81
C ALA A 229 -12.99 -4.41 10.50
N LEU A 230 -12.43 -3.39 9.85
CA LEU A 230 -12.91 -2.90 8.55
C LEU A 230 -12.86 -3.98 7.46
N GLU A 231 -11.77 -4.75 7.42
CA GLU A 231 -11.60 -5.84 6.45
C GLU A 231 -12.61 -6.97 6.68
N LEU A 232 -12.88 -7.31 7.94
CA LEU A 232 -13.84 -8.35 8.32
C LEU A 232 -15.29 -7.93 8.04
N GLU A 233 -15.67 -6.68 8.34
CA GLU A 233 -16.98 -6.12 8.01
C GLU A 233 -17.24 -6.15 6.51
N PHE A 234 -16.26 -5.76 5.71
CA PHE A 234 -16.36 -5.78 4.26
C PHE A 234 -16.46 -7.21 3.71
N GLY A 235 -15.70 -8.16 4.27
CA GLY A 235 -15.81 -9.58 3.93
C GLY A 235 -17.20 -10.15 4.20
N LYS A 236 -17.81 -9.80 5.34
CA LYS A 236 -19.20 -10.18 5.67
C LYS A 236 -20.21 -9.57 4.70
N SER A 237 -20.08 -8.27 4.41
CA SER A 237 -20.95 -7.56 3.45
C SER A 237 -20.88 -8.18 2.05
N ARG A 238 -19.67 -8.50 1.57
CA ARG A 238 -19.47 -9.18 0.28
C ARG A 238 -20.11 -10.56 0.24
N LYS A 239 -19.97 -11.36 1.31
CA LYS A 239 -20.62 -12.69 1.41
C LYS A 239 -22.15 -12.59 1.44
N ALA A 240 -22.70 -11.60 2.14
CA ALA A 240 -24.14 -11.34 2.16
C ALA A 240 -24.66 -10.94 0.76
N MET A 241 -23.95 -10.08 0.03
CA MET A 241 -24.31 -9.72 -1.36
C MET A 241 -24.22 -10.92 -2.31
N ALA A 242 -23.18 -11.75 -2.20
CA ALA A 242 -23.04 -12.95 -3.04
C ALA A 242 -24.13 -14.00 -2.76
N GLY A 243 -24.53 -14.18 -1.50
CA GLY A 243 -25.62 -15.07 -1.12
C GLY A 243 -26.99 -14.63 -1.67
N ASN A 244 -27.18 -13.32 -1.89
CA ASN A 244 -28.42 -12.76 -2.42
C ASN A 244 -28.57 -12.91 -3.95
N MET A 245 -27.48 -13.22 -4.67
CA MET A 245 -27.53 -13.47 -6.12
C MET A 245 -27.99 -14.90 -6.49
N ASN A 246 -28.04 -15.83 -5.51
CA ASN A 246 -28.35 -17.24 -5.79
C ASN A 246 -29.85 -17.62 -5.64
N PHE A 247 -30.75 -16.65 -5.46
CA PHE A 247 -32.20 -16.90 -5.27
C PHE A 247 -33.11 -16.22 -6.31
N GLY A 248 -32.54 -15.71 -7.41
CA GLY A 248 -33.27 -15.00 -8.48
C GLY A 248 -33.67 -15.85 -9.69
N GLY A 249 -33.68 -17.19 -9.59
CA GLY A 249 -33.99 -18.11 -10.69
C GLY A 249 -35.41 -18.67 -10.63
N GLY A 250 -36.37 -17.98 -11.23
CA GLY A 250 -37.51 -18.59 -11.94
C GLY A 250 -38.55 -19.38 -11.15
N LYS A 251 -39.53 -18.68 -10.57
CA LYS A 251 -40.87 -19.24 -10.30
C LYS A 251 -41.66 -19.20 -11.62
N HIS A 252 -41.86 -20.36 -12.25
CA HIS A 252 -42.91 -20.55 -13.25
C HIS A 252 -43.79 -21.73 -12.86
N GLY A 253 -45.03 -21.41 -12.49
CA GLY A 253 -46.11 -22.37 -12.38
C GLY A 253 -46.61 -22.75 -13.77
N GLY A 254 -46.94 -24.02 -13.94
CA GLY A 254 -47.54 -24.58 -15.14
C GLY A 254 -48.09 -25.97 -14.85
N MET A 255 -49.34 -26.01 -14.41
CA MET A 255 -50.15 -27.22 -14.27
C MET A 255 -50.56 -27.72 -15.67
N GLY A 256 -50.48 -29.03 -15.93
CA GLY A 256 -51.32 -29.67 -16.94
C GLY A 256 -50.66 -30.78 -17.78
N GLY A 257 -51.25 -31.98 -17.75
CA GLY A 257 -51.35 -32.84 -18.94
C GLY A 257 -50.71 -34.23 -18.85
N MET A 258 -51.55 -35.24 -18.65
CA MET A 258 -51.27 -36.67 -18.80
C MET A 258 -50.88 -37.07 -20.24
N SER A 259 -50.08 -38.15 -20.39
CA SER A 259 -50.47 -39.39 -21.09
C SER A 259 -49.30 -40.09 -21.82
N GLY A 260 -49.28 -41.43 -21.69
CA GLY A 260 -48.68 -42.40 -22.64
C GLY A 260 -47.16 -42.59 -22.53
N GLY A 261 -46.60 -43.75 -22.21
CA GLY A 261 -46.98 -45.11 -22.62
C GLY A 261 -45.92 -45.62 -23.61
N GLY A 262 -45.09 -46.61 -23.22
CA GLY A 262 -44.08 -47.16 -24.11
C GLY A 262 -43.13 -48.15 -23.44
N MET A 263 -43.55 -49.42 -23.42
CA MET A 263 -42.80 -50.60 -22.99
C MET A 263 -41.63 -50.96 -23.91
N ARG A 264 -40.62 -51.66 -23.33
CA ARG A 264 -39.93 -52.90 -23.78
C ARG A 264 -38.46 -52.81 -23.36
N GLY A 265 -37.98 -53.66 -22.44
CA GLY A 265 -37.62 -55.07 -22.68
C GLY A 265 -36.11 -55.09 -22.99
N GLY A 266 -35.21 -55.84 -22.35
CA GLY A 266 -35.25 -57.12 -21.65
C GLY A 266 -33.99 -57.88 -22.07
N GLY A 267 -33.36 -58.64 -21.17
CA GLY A 267 -32.28 -59.60 -21.50
C GLY A 267 -30.93 -59.28 -20.85
N HIS A 268 -30.56 -60.00 -19.78
CA HIS A 268 -29.69 -61.20 -19.78
C HIS A 268 -28.19 -60.87 -19.90
N GLY A 269 -27.27 -61.36 -19.07
CA GLY A 269 -27.35 -62.39 -18.03
C GLY A 269 -25.97 -62.71 -17.45
N GLY A 270 -25.97 -63.71 -16.54
CA GLY A 270 -24.82 -64.48 -16.03
C GLY A 270 -23.77 -63.69 -15.23
N GLY A 271 -23.37 -64.05 -14.02
CA GLY A 271 -23.19 -65.37 -13.42
C GLY A 271 -21.67 -65.62 -13.28
N GLY A 272 -21.16 -65.72 -12.06
CA GLY A 272 -19.76 -66.10 -11.83
C GLY A 272 -19.22 -65.69 -10.47
N MET A 273 -19.43 -66.52 -9.46
CA MET A 273 -18.66 -66.52 -8.22
C MET A 273 -17.31 -67.21 -8.46
N HIS A 274 -16.20 -66.63 -8.01
CA HIS A 274 -15.05 -67.43 -7.59
C HIS A 274 -14.17 -66.71 -6.55
N ARG A 275 -14.01 -67.38 -5.40
CA ARG A 275 -12.99 -67.15 -4.37
C ARG A 275 -11.63 -67.68 -4.86
N GLY A 276 -10.55 -67.00 -4.48
CA GLY A 276 -9.18 -67.53 -4.53
C GLY A 276 -8.16 -66.57 -3.93
N MET A 277 -7.56 -66.95 -2.80
CA MET A 277 -6.40 -66.30 -2.17
C MET A 277 -5.08 -66.68 -2.87
N GLY A 278 -4.09 -65.79 -2.85
CA GLY A 278 -2.68 -66.15 -2.99
C GLY A 278 -1.74 -65.03 -3.49
N GLY A 279 -0.82 -64.59 -2.62
CA GLY A 279 0.62 -64.47 -2.90
C GLY A 279 1.19 -63.32 -3.75
N GLU A 280 1.80 -62.36 -3.05
CA GLU A 280 3.12 -61.70 -3.29
C GLU A 280 3.46 -60.93 -4.60
N ASN A 281 3.59 -59.60 -4.39
CA ASN A 281 4.75 -58.75 -4.68
C ASN A 281 5.13 -58.39 -6.14
N GLN A 282 4.85 -57.14 -6.56
CA GLN A 282 5.84 -56.12 -6.94
C GLN A 282 5.20 -54.91 -7.66
N GLY A 283 5.56 -53.71 -7.22
CA GLY A 283 5.70 -52.52 -8.08
C GLY A 283 4.46 -51.65 -8.32
N ILE A 284 4.45 -50.45 -7.69
CA ILE A 284 4.23 -49.11 -8.28
C ILE A 284 3.97 -48.14 -7.10
N PRO A 285 4.75 -47.05 -6.92
CA PRO A 285 4.51 -46.09 -5.85
C PRO A 285 3.27 -45.26 -6.16
N VAL A 286 2.34 -45.21 -5.21
CA VAL A 286 1.16 -44.33 -5.26
C VAL A 286 1.63 -42.89 -5.29
N SER A 287 1.25 -42.21 -6.36
CA SER A 287 1.38 -40.77 -6.55
C SER A 287 0.73 -40.01 -5.41
N THR A 288 1.54 -39.12 -4.86
CA THR A 288 1.22 -37.95 -4.05
C THR A 288 -0.13 -37.33 -4.38
N ASP A 289 -1.08 -37.40 -3.45
CA ASP A 289 -2.16 -36.42 -3.35
C ASP A 289 -1.73 -35.39 -2.28
N SER A 290 -0.75 -34.58 -2.66
CA SER A 290 -0.45 -33.34 -1.95
C SER A 290 -1.63 -32.40 -2.23
N SER A 291 -2.64 -32.46 -1.35
CA SER A 291 -3.60 -31.38 -1.22
C SER A 291 -2.80 -30.11 -0.99
N GLY A 292 -2.65 -29.32 -2.06
CA GLY A 292 -1.95 -28.07 -2.04
C GLY A 292 -2.68 -27.14 -1.09
N GLU A 293 -2.18 -27.07 0.14
CA GLU A 293 -2.37 -25.90 0.98
C GLU A 293 -1.85 -24.71 0.19
N VAL A 294 -2.78 -24.00 -0.46
CA VAL A 294 -2.53 -22.67 -0.97
C VAL A 294 -2.05 -21.87 0.23
N PRO A 295 -0.82 -21.34 0.24
CA PRO A 295 -0.35 -20.55 1.36
C PRO A 295 -1.28 -19.35 1.48
N SER A 296 -2.05 -19.33 2.58
CA SER A 296 -2.80 -18.16 2.99
C SER A 296 -1.80 -17.05 3.25
N LEU A 297 -1.56 -16.20 2.24
CA LEU A 297 -0.89 -14.92 2.39
C LEU A 297 -1.83 -13.95 3.13
N THR A 298 -2.14 -14.30 4.38
CA THR A 298 -2.67 -13.39 5.40
C THR A 298 -1.53 -13.07 6.36
N HIS A 299 -0.36 -12.70 5.83
CA HIS A 299 0.50 -11.79 6.56
C HIS A 299 -0.15 -10.42 6.41
N THR A 300 -0.97 -10.03 7.40
CA THR A 300 -1.34 -8.64 7.59
C THR A 300 -0.03 -7.87 7.63
N ALA A 301 0.32 -7.14 6.56
CA ALA A 301 1.55 -6.39 6.49
C ALA A 301 1.56 -5.39 7.65
N GLN A 302 2.24 -5.77 8.73
CA GLN A 302 2.53 -4.89 9.85
C GLN A 302 3.47 -3.81 9.31
N ASN A 303 3.34 -2.57 9.80
CA ASN A 303 4.27 -1.50 9.46
C ASN A 303 5.69 -2.00 9.78
N PRO A 304 6.51 -2.33 8.78
CA PRO A 304 7.63 -3.25 8.98
C PRO A 304 8.79 -2.53 9.71
N ILE A 305 8.73 -1.20 9.74
CA ILE A 305 9.70 -0.31 10.37
C ILE A 305 9.56 -0.30 11.90
N GLU A 306 8.35 -0.42 12.44
CA GLU A 306 8.11 -0.21 13.88
C GLU A 306 8.02 -1.54 14.64
N LEU A 307 8.95 -1.72 15.58
CA LEU A 307 8.92 -2.82 16.53
C LEU A 307 7.96 -2.47 17.68
N LYS A 308 7.22 -3.48 18.15
CA LYS A 308 6.24 -3.35 19.26
C LYS A 308 6.93 -3.02 20.58
#